data_AF-A0A258H5E5-F1
#
_entry.id   AF-A0A258H5E5-F1
#
_cell.length_a   1.000
_cell.length_b   1.000
_cell.length_c   1.000
_cell.angle_alpha   90.00
_cell.angle_beta   90.00
_cell.angle_gamma   90.00
#
_symmetry.space_group_name_H-M   'P 1'
#
loop_
_entity.id
_entity.type
_entity.pdbx_description
1 polymer ?
#
loop_
_entity_poly.entity_id
_entity_poly.type
_entity_poly.pdbx_seq_one_letter_code
_entity_poly.pdbx_strand_id
1 'polypeptide(L)'
;MVLGILIVMGVLSVTALVAWVLAIRLSYRIERIRRPDLPRPRLVMTNMFATAFGPGSESAEELALRHQLRMRLALSVGCFIAMAFLSFILPLVPQQAAASEQAAAVAPPPATYHPDGATLSYIRSNQDGSMPERIVVHIANEHELHVAKMAAPCTDAAYVIARFGDRVAGAVMTEAQSLVGGRLQRDGTQLPQAWLDLSLDTAADPARKLSVRAGKPNAKPVVFDAPPAPWRMYDFDMAEFALFGPRLTQDFTFGFALAWPEDNAPLLRILGEAKAKFLYSSDGATKNHFRISGPAFEDVRAGGRGGEMITDATYGHVIEARFGLPNHPGYGNFLLKLVKVSPGAEGDAAWRDAITRHWQGCPG
;
A
#
# COMPACT_ATOMS: atom_id res chain seq x y z
N MET A 1 33.81 12.99 -3.70
CA MET A 1 33.10 13.28 -4.96
C MET A 1 31.61 13.52 -4.73
N VAL A 2 30.87 12.62 -4.05
CA VAL A 2 29.43 12.77 -3.74
C VAL A 2 29.08 14.10 -3.06
N LEU A 3 29.82 14.48 -2.01
CA LEU A 3 29.59 15.75 -1.30
C LEU A 3 29.72 16.98 -2.24
N GLY A 4 30.67 16.95 -3.18
CA GLY A 4 30.84 18.02 -4.17
C GLY A 4 29.65 18.13 -5.11
N ILE A 5 29.12 17.00 -5.59
CA ILE A 5 27.92 16.95 -6.45
C ILE A 5 26.70 17.49 -5.69
N LEU A 6 26.53 17.13 -4.41
CA LEU A 6 25.43 17.62 -3.58
C LEU A 6 25.51 19.13 -3.35
N ILE A 7 26.69 19.68 -3.09
CA ILE A 7 26.89 21.13 -2.96
C ILE A 7 26.53 21.84 -4.27
N VAL A 8 26.96 21.33 -5.41
CA VAL A 8 26.63 21.89 -6.73
C VAL A 8 25.12 21.84 -6.99
N MET A 9 24.44 20.73 -6.68
CA MET A 9 22.98 20.63 -6.80
C MET A 9 22.26 21.63 -5.89
N GLY A 10 22.76 21.85 -4.67
CA GLY A 10 22.21 22.86 -3.76
C GLY A 10 22.31 24.28 -4.32
N VAL A 11 23.48 24.65 -4.85
CA VAL A 11 23.69 25.96 -5.49
C VAL A 11 22.81 26.14 -6.72
N LEU A 12 22.69 25.12 -7.57
CA LEU A 12 21.81 25.14 -8.74
C LEU A 12 20.33 25.30 -8.35
N SER A 13 19.88 24.64 -7.29
CA SER A 13 18.51 24.75 -6.78
C SER A 13 18.19 26.18 -6.33
N VAL A 14 19.08 26.79 -5.54
CA VAL A 14 18.90 28.18 -5.07
C VAL A 14 18.93 29.15 -6.24
N THR A 15 19.86 28.97 -7.18
CA THR A 15 19.97 29.82 -8.38
C THR A 15 18.71 29.73 -9.25
N ALA A 16 18.19 28.52 -9.48
CA ALA A 16 16.98 28.29 -10.24
C ALA A 16 15.77 29.00 -9.61
N LEU A 17 15.63 28.90 -8.28
CA LEU A 17 14.54 29.52 -7.53
C LEU A 17 14.61 31.05 -7.57
N VAL A 18 15.80 31.63 -7.34
CA VAL A 18 15.99 33.08 -7.41
C VAL A 18 15.66 33.61 -8.82
N ALA A 19 16.17 32.96 -9.87
CA ALA A 19 15.89 33.33 -11.24
C ALA A 19 14.38 33.24 -11.56
N TRP A 20 13.70 32.21 -11.05
CA TRP A 20 12.27 32.01 -11.22
C TRP A 20 11.43 33.10 -10.54
N VAL A 21 11.71 33.43 -9.28
CA VAL A 21 11.02 34.51 -8.55
C VAL A 21 11.22 35.86 -9.24
N LEU A 22 12.43 36.12 -9.75
CA LEU A 22 12.74 37.33 -10.49
C LEU A 22 12.07 37.38 -11.88
N ALA A 23 11.82 36.23 -12.52
CA ALA A 23 11.05 36.13 -13.76
C ALA A 23 9.56 36.45 -13.51
N ILE A 24 8.97 35.93 -12.43
CA ILE A 24 7.60 36.24 -12.03
C ILE A 24 7.41 37.75 -11.85
N ARG A 25 8.33 38.43 -11.14
CA ARG A 25 8.27 39.88 -10.93
C ARG A 25 8.33 40.67 -12.24
N LEU A 26 9.17 40.26 -13.19
CA LEU A 26 9.24 40.92 -14.51
C LEU A 26 7.96 40.70 -15.32
N SER A 27 7.41 39.48 -15.29
CA SER A 27 6.15 39.18 -15.96
C SER A 27 5.02 40.09 -15.45
N TYR A 28 4.95 40.34 -14.13
CA TYR A 28 4.00 41.30 -13.56
C TYR A 28 4.22 42.74 -14.03
N ARG A 29 5.48 43.17 -14.14
CA ARG A 29 5.79 44.52 -14.62
C ARG A 29 5.37 44.71 -16.07
N ILE A 30 5.64 43.73 -16.94
CA ILE A 30 5.23 43.75 -18.34
C ILE A 30 3.70 43.77 -18.46
N GLU A 31 3.01 42.94 -17.69
CA GLU A 31 1.53 42.90 -17.73
C GLU A 31 0.91 44.23 -17.28
N ARG A 32 1.49 44.89 -16.28
CA ARG A 32 1.04 46.22 -15.83
C ARG A 32 1.26 47.31 -16.90
N ILE A 33 2.34 47.22 -17.68
CA ILE A 33 2.59 48.12 -18.82
C ILE A 33 1.53 47.91 -19.90
N ARG A 34 1.19 46.64 -20.20
CA ARG A 34 0.20 46.30 -21.23
C ARG A 34 -1.23 46.61 -20.81
N ARG A 35 -1.54 46.53 -19.51
CA ARG A 35 -2.90 46.67 -18.96
C ARG A 35 -2.87 47.45 -17.63
N PRO A 36 -2.72 48.79 -17.69
CA PRO A 36 -2.59 49.61 -16.49
C PRO A 36 -3.83 49.59 -15.60
N ASP A 37 -5.02 49.35 -16.17
CA ASP A 37 -6.30 49.41 -15.47
C ASP A 37 -6.71 48.10 -14.76
N LEU A 38 -5.88 47.05 -14.81
CA LEU A 38 -6.21 45.77 -14.16
C LEU A 38 -5.98 45.85 -12.63
N PRO A 39 -7.04 45.70 -11.79
CA PRO A 39 -6.92 45.88 -10.35
C PRO A 39 -6.07 44.80 -9.67
N ARG A 40 -5.98 43.59 -10.26
CA ARG A 40 -5.05 42.51 -9.87
C ARG A 40 -4.69 41.65 -11.09
N PRO A 41 -3.46 41.69 -11.62
CA PRO A 41 -3.06 40.77 -12.68
C PRO A 41 -3.12 39.32 -12.18
N ARG A 42 -3.93 38.46 -12.80
CA ARG A 42 -3.99 37.03 -12.50
C ARG A 42 -2.87 36.29 -13.24
N LEU A 43 -1.90 35.76 -12.50
CA LEU A 43 -0.92 34.85 -13.07
C LEU A 43 -1.49 33.43 -13.14
N VAL A 44 -1.72 32.97 -14.37
CA VAL A 44 -1.67 31.53 -14.67
C VAL A 44 -0.26 31.28 -15.23
N MET A 45 0.41 30.19 -14.82
CA MET A 45 1.78 29.84 -15.26
C MET A 45 1.98 29.95 -16.77
N THR A 46 0.94 29.65 -17.56
CA THR A 46 0.89 29.77 -19.02
C THR A 46 1.13 31.20 -19.53
N ASN A 47 0.83 32.23 -18.74
CA ASN A 47 0.99 33.63 -19.13
C ASN A 47 2.45 34.10 -19.13
N MET A 48 3.33 33.48 -18.33
CA MET A 48 4.73 33.94 -18.23
C MET A 48 5.54 33.60 -19.50
N PHE A 49 5.38 32.39 -20.03
CA PHE A 49 5.99 31.99 -21.30
C PHE A 49 5.35 32.72 -22.48
N ALA A 50 4.03 32.91 -22.47
CA ALA A 50 3.35 33.74 -23.47
C ALA A 50 3.85 35.19 -23.46
N THR A 51 4.14 35.76 -22.28
CA THR A 51 4.73 37.11 -22.16
C THR A 51 6.16 37.15 -22.68
N ALA A 52 6.97 36.12 -22.38
CA ALA A 52 8.34 36.03 -22.85
C ALA A 52 8.45 35.81 -24.37
N PHE A 53 7.62 34.94 -24.95
CA PHE A 53 7.80 34.43 -26.32
C PHE A 53 6.66 34.73 -27.29
N GLY A 54 5.52 35.23 -26.82
CA GLY A 54 4.37 35.55 -27.67
C GLY A 54 4.55 36.78 -28.57
N PRO A 55 3.70 36.97 -29.58
CA PRO A 55 3.70 38.20 -30.37
C PRO A 55 3.25 39.39 -29.51
N GLY A 56 3.91 40.56 -29.63
CA GLY A 56 3.52 41.77 -28.90
C GLY A 56 4.03 43.04 -29.58
N SER A 57 3.23 44.11 -29.55
CA SER A 57 3.54 45.44 -30.09
C SER A 57 4.48 46.19 -29.16
N GLU A 58 5.59 46.70 -29.71
CA GLU A 58 6.80 47.02 -28.96
C GLU A 58 6.90 48.50 -28.56
N SER A 59 6.68 48.81 -27.28
CA SER A 59 7.39 49.93 -26.67
C SER A 59 8.83 49.51 -26.38
N ALA A 60 9.80 50.42 -26.51
CA ALA A 60 11.21 50.13 -26.22
C ALA A 60 11.43 49.64 -24.78
N GLU A 61 10.62 50.12 -23.83
CA GLU A 61 10.63 49.67 -22.44
C GLU A 61 10.18 48.20 -22.30
N GLU A 62 9.12 47.80 -23.00
CA GLU A 62 8.65 46.42 -22.96
C GLU A 62 9.69 45.45 -23.54
N LEU A 63 10.35 45.82 -24.64
CA LEU A 63 11.34 44.97 -25.30
C LEU A 63 12.53 44.66 -24.39
N ALA A 64 13.04 45.66 -23.67
CA ALA A 64 14.11 45.49 -22.69
C ALA A 64 13.71 44.54 -21.54
N LEU A 65 12.47 44.68 -21.03
CA LEU A 65 11.95 43.82 -19.96
C LEU A 65 11.72 42.38 -20.44
N ARG A 66 11.27 42.19 -21.68
CA ARG A 66 11.10 40.85 -22.28
C ARG A 66 12.43 40.14 -22.47
N HIS A 67 13.48 40.87 -22.88
CA HIS A 67 14.82 40.30 -22.95
C HIS A 67 15.30 39.81 -21.58
N GLN A 68 15.14 40.62 -20.53
CA GLN A 68 15.47 40.22 -19.16
C GLN A 68 14.64 39.02 -18.68
N LEU A 69 13.35 38.96 -19.03
CA LEU A 69 12.48 37.84 -18.70
C LEU A 69 12.97 36.54 -19.35
N ARG A 70 13.30 36.57 -20.66
CA ARG A 70 13.84 35.41 -21.39
C ARG A 70 15.13 34.90 -20.77
N MET A 71 16.07 35.80 -20.43
CA MET A 71 17.34 35.43 -19.80
C MET A 71 17.12 34.72 -18.46
N ARG A 72 16.20 35.22 -17.62
CA ARG A 72 15.92 34.62 -16.31
C ARG A 72 15.21 33.27 -16.41
N LEU A 73 14.28 33.13 -17.37
CA LEU A 73 13.65 31.84 -17.66
C LEU A 73 14.66 30.82 -18.17
N ALA A 74 15.52 31.21 -19.12
CA ALA A 74 16.57 30.35 -19.65
C ALA A 74 17.54 29.89 -18.56
N LEU A 75 17.94 30.80 -17.65
CA LEU A 75 18.80 30.47 -16.50
C LEU A 75 18.11 29.48 -15.56
N SER A 76 16.85 29.73 -15.19
CA SER A 76 16.11 28.86 -14.27
C SER A 76 15.91 27.45 -14.86
N VAL A 77 15.45 27.37 -16.11
CA VAL A 77 15.27 26.09 -16.83
C VAL A 77 16.61 25.38 -17.03
N GLY A 78 17.67 26.11 -17.38
CA GLY A 78 19.03 25.56 -17.51
C GLY A 78 19.54 24.94 -16.22
N CYS A 79 19.30 25.57 -15.06
CA CYS A 79 19.63 24.99 -13.76
C CYS A 79 18.83 23.72 -13.47
N PHE A 80 17.52 23.68 -13.79
CA PHE A 80 16.72 22.47 -13.62
C PHE A 80 17.20 21.31 -14.49
N ILE A 81 17.56 21.60 -15.75
CA ILE A 81 18.13 20.60 -16.67
C ILE A 81 19.45 20.07 -16.13
N ALA A 82 20.36 20.96 -15.68
CA ALA A 82 21.64 20.56 -15.10
C ALA A 82 21.47 19.68 -13.85
N MET A 83 20.51 20.00 -12.97
CA MET A 83 20.20 19.17 -11.81
C MET A 83 19.64 17.79 -12.20
N ALA A 84 18.77 17.72 -13.22
CA ALA A 84 18.29 16.45 -13.76
C ALA A 84 19.46 15.60 -14.27
N PHE A 85 20.37 16.17 -15.06
CA PHE A 85 21.57 15.46 -15.52
C PHE A 85 22.46 14.96 -14.37
N LEU A 86 22.70 15.78 -13.34
CA LEU A 86 23.49 15.37 -12.16
C LEU A 86 22.81 14.24 -11.38
N SER A 87 21.48 14.19 -11.34
CA SER A 87 20.73 13.12 -10.68
C SER A 87 20.89 11.75 -11.36
N PHE A 88 21.16 11.71 -12.66
CA PHE A 88 21.47 10.47 -13.39
C PHE A 88 22.91 9.97 -13.18
N ILE A 89 23.82 10.83 -12.70
CA ILE A 89 25.23 10.48 -12.46
C ILE A 89 25.45 9.96 -11.02
N LEU A 90 24.62 10.40 -10.06
CA LEU A 90 24.66 9.97 -8.66
C LEU A 90 24.65 8.44 -8.43
N PRO A 91 23.92 7.60 -9.19
CA PRO A 91 23.93 6.14 -9.00
C PRO A 91 25.23 5.46 -9.49
N LEU A 92 26.08 6.16 -10.25
CA LEU A 92 27.30 5.60 -10.83
C LEU A 92 28.55 5.84 -9.96
N VAL A 93 28.40 6.53 -8.83
CA VAL A 93 29.49 6.72 -7.89
C VAL A 93 29.53 5.53 -6.94
N PRO A 94 30.58 4.68 -6.96
CA PRO A 94 30.67 3.54 -6.05
C PRO A 94 30.62 4.04 -4.61
N GLN A 95 29.55 3.67 -3.89
CA GLN A 95 29.51 3.82 -2.45
C GLN A 95 30.54 2.84 -1.88
N GLN A 96 31.64 3.38 -1.33
CA GLN A 96 32.50 2.62 -0.43
C GLN A 96 31.67 2.24 0.78
N ALA A 97 31.09 1.04 0.73
CA ALA A 97 30.57 0.37 1.90
C ALA A 97 31.75 0.11 2.83
N ALA A 98 31.77 0.79 3.97
CA ALA A 98 32.61 0.39 5.09
C ALA A 98 32.04 -0.94 5.62
N ALA A 99 32.54 -2.05 5.09
CA ALA A 99 32.33 -3.36 5.66
C ALA A 99 33.26 -3.48 6.88
N SER A 100 32.68 -3.58 8.06
CA SER A 100 33.33 -4.19 9.22
C SER A 100 32.69 -5.55 9.43
N GLU A 101 33.33 -6.59 8.87
CA GLU A 101 33.12 -7.98 9.24
C GLU A 101 33.67 -8.21 10.66
N GLN A 102 32.79 -8.56 11.59
CA GLN A 102 33.14 -9.40 12.73
C GLN A 102 32.08 -10.50 12.82
N ALA A 103 32.51 -11.70 12.44
CA ALA A 103 31.76 -12.93 12.61
C ALA A 103 31.65 -13.23 14.12
N ALA A 104 30.42 -13.20 14.62
CA ALA A 104 30.01 -13.84 15.86
C ALA A 104 28.75 -14.66 15.54
N ALA A 105 28.62 -15.83 16.18
CA ALA A 105 27.62 -16.87 15.94
C ALA A 105 26.24 -16.31 15.53
N VAL A 106 25.78 -16.71 14.34
CA VAL A 106 24.47 -16.32 13.82
C VAL A 106 23.40 -17.02 14.66
N ALA A 107 22.91 -16.30 15.68
CA ALA A 107 21.59 -16.53 16.23
C ALA A 107 20.57 -16.54 15.08
N PRO A 108 19.48 -17.33 15.16
CA PRO A 108 18.43 -17.29 14.14
C PRO A 108 17.99 -15.82 13.94
N PRO A 109 17.77 -15.37 12.69
CA PRO A 109 17.33 -14.01 12.45
C PRO A 109 16.09 -13.73 13.31
N PRO A 110 16.02 -12.56 14.01
CA PRO A 110 14.89 -12.24 14.87
C PRO A 110 13.59 -12.33 14.06
N ALA A 111 12.50 -12.72 14.72
CA ALA A 111 11.16 -12.75 14.14
C ALA A 111 10.94 -11.43 13.39
N THR A 112 10.75 -11.52 12.07
CA THR A 112 10.62 -10.34 11.21
C THR A 112 9.20 -9.75 11.25
N TYR A 113 8.31 -10.30 12.07
CA TYR A 113 6.95 -9.80 12.31
C TYR A 113 6.82 -9.23 13.74
N HIS A 114 5.69 -8.60 14.05
CA HIS A 114 5.43 -8.09 15.40
C HIS A 114 5.41 -9.25 16.41
N PRO A 115 5.82 -9.04 17.68
CA PRO A 115 5.83 -10.12 18.66
C PRO A 115 4.45 -10.74 18.84
N ASP A 116 4.42 -12.02 19.23
CA ASP A 116 3.21 -12.73 19.64
C ASP A 116 2.40 -11.88 20.64
N GLY A 117 1.08 -11.89 20.46
CA GLY A 117 0.13 -11.05 21.18
C GLY A 117 -0.13 -9.69 20.51
N ALA A 118 0.68 -9.26 19.55
CA ALA A 118 0.47 -7.97 18.89
C ALA A 118 -0.87 -7.87 18.14
N THR A 119 -1.47 -6.69 18.16
CA THR A 119 -2.76 -6.39 17.52
C THR A 119 -2.64 -5.16 16.62
N LEU A 120 -3.04 -5.31 15.37
CA LEU A 120 -3.10 -4.27 14.36
C LEU A 120 -4.57 -3.91 14.10
N SER A 121 -4.90 -2.62 14.26
CA SER A 121 -6.24 -2.10 14.01
C SER A 121 -6.26 -1.28 12.73
N TYR A 122 -7.21 -1.60 11.86
CA TYR A 122 -7.43 -0.97 10.57
C TYR A 122 -8.85 -0.45 10.41
N ILE A 123 -9.04 0.45 9.46
CA ILE A 123 -10.33 0.73 8.84
C ILE A 123 -10.29 0.25 7.40
N ARG A 124 -11.27 -0.58 7.03
CA ARG A 124 -11.62 -0.88 5.65
C ARG A 124 -12.74 0.03 5.20
N SER A 125 -12.72 0.51 3.96
CA SER A 125 -13.75 1.38 3.39
C SER A 125 -13.68 1.37 1.86
N ASN A 126 -14.63 2.03 1.21
CA ASN A 126 -14.38 2.55 -0.14
C ASN A 126 -13.30 3.66 -0.07
N GLN A 127 -12.63 3.94 -1.19
CA GLN A 127 -11.58 4.95 -1.29
C GLN A 127 -12.08 6.39 -1.04
N ASP A 128 -13.39 6.63 -1.12
CA ASP A 128 -14.02 7.90 -0.74
C ASP A 128 -14.33 7.99 0.77
N GLY A 129 -14.02 6.93 1.54
CA GLY A 129 -14.27 6.82 2.97
C GLY A 129 -15.66 6.30 3.34
N SER A 130 -16.53 6.00 2.36
CA SER A 130 -17.84 5.41 2.63
C SER A 130 -17.74 3.94 3.05
N MET A 131 -18.77 3.47 3.76
CA MET A 131 -18.86 2.11 4.32
C MET A 131 -17.64 1.71 5.17
N PRO A 132 -17.27 2.49 6.20
CA PRO A 132 -16.16 2.13 7.06
C PRO A 132 -16.50 0.88 7.89
N GLU A 133 -15.53 -0.02 8.00
CA GLU A 133 -15.58 -1.19 8.87
C GLU A 133 -14.27 -1.33 9.63
N ARG A 134 -14.35 -1.64 10.92
CA ARG A 134 -13.18 -1.86 11.75
C ARG A 134 -12.68 -3.28 11.57
N ILE A 135 -11.43 -3.42 11.13
CA ILE A 135 -10.74 -4.70 11.01
C ILE A 135 -9.66 -4.76 12.09
N VAL A 136 -9.67 -5.81 12.91
CA VAL A 136 -8.69 -6.02 13.98
C VAL A 136 -8.00 -7.33 13.72
N VAL A 137 -6.68 -7.27 13.51
CA VAL A 137 -5.81 -8.42 13.25
C VAL A 137 -4.96 -8.66 14.49
N HIS A 138 -5.05 -9.83 15.07
CA HIS A 138 -4.30 -10.25 16.24
C HIS A 138 -3.36 -11.41 15.89
N ILE A 139 -2.08 -11.23 16.22
CA ILE A 139 -1.04 -12.24 16.04
C ILE A 139 -1.05 -13.11 17.29
N ALA A 140 -1.78 -14.23 17.24
CA ALA A 140 -1.87 -15.13 18.38
C ALA A 140 -0.52 -15.84 18.62
N ASN A 141 0.15 -16.23 17.54
CA ASN A 141 1.53 -16.71 17.52
C ASN A 141 2.06 -16.71 16.07
N GLU A 142 3.28 -17.22 15.88
CA GLU A 142 3.96 -17.29 14.59
C GLU A 142 3.27 -18.14 13.51
N HIS A 143 2.26 -18.93 13.90
CA HIS A 143 1.48 -19.83 13.04
C HIS A 143 -0.02 -19.54 13.05
N GLU A 144 -0.50 -18.51 13.76
CA GLU A 144 -1.93 -18.27 13.92
C GLU A 144 -2.29 -16.78 13.97
N LEU A 145 -3.26 -16.39 13.13
CA LEU A 145 -3.84 -15.05 13.10
C LEU A 145 -5.33 -15.11 13.40
N HIS A 146 -5.78 -14.16 14.20
CA HIS A 146 -7.19 -13.95 14.52
C HIS A 146 -7.63 -12.61 13.92
N VAL A 147 -8.75 -12.58 13.20
CA VAL A 147 -9.26 -11.37 12.58
C VAL A 147 -10.72 -11.17 12.93
N ALA A 148 -11.05 -10.02 13.50
CA ALA A 148 -12.42 -9.58 13.72
C ALA A 148 -12.77 -8.43 12.77
N LYS A 149 -13.95 -8.48 12.15
CA LYS A 149 -14.48 -7.45 11.25
C LYS A 149 -15.81 -6.96 11.79
N MET A 150 -15.88 -5.67 12.11
CA MET A 150 -16.96 -5.05 12.88
C MET A 150 -17.42 -3.76 12.21
N ALA A 151 -18.58 -3.80 11.54
CA ALA A 151 -19.14 -2.65 10.84
C ALA A 151 -19.67 -1.58 11.79
N ALA A 152 -20.45 -1.98 12.80
CA ALA A 152 -20.96 -1.09 13.84
C ALA A 152 -21.17 -1.84 15.17
N PRO A 153 -21.18 -1.16 16.32
CA PRO A 153 -21.52 -1.80 17.59
C PRO A 153 -22.87 -2.52 17.54
N CYS A 154 -23.00 -3.63 18.27
CA CYS A 154 -24.23 -4.40 18.37
C CYS A 154 -24.76 -5.02 17.06
N THR A 155 -23.98 -5.04 15.98
CA THR A 155 -24.33 -5.77 14.75
C THR A 155 -23.62 -7.10 14.67
N ASP A 156 -24.03 -7.96 13.73
CA ASP A 156 -23.22 -9.12 13.37
C ASP A 156 -21.78 -8.68 13.01
N ALA A 157 -20.81 -9.47 13.44
CA ALA A 157 -19.40 -9.26 13.20
C ALA A 157 -18.75 -10.59 12.79
N ALA A 158 -17.83 -10.53 11.83
CA ALA A 158 -17.08 -11.71 11.42
C ALA A 158 -15.90 -11.93 12.37
N TYR A 159 -15.61 -13.20 12.66
CA TYR A 159 -14.38 -13.63 13.32
C TYR A 159 -13.80 -14.75 12.47
N VAL A 160 -12.56 -14.59 12.03
CA VAL A 160 -11.83 -15.55 11.20
C VAL A 160 -10.51 -15.92 11.87
N ILE A 161 -10.19 -17.21 11.90
CA ILE A 161 -8.93 -17.75 12.40
C ILE A 161 -8.17 -18.36 11.22
N ALA A 162 -6.93 -17.93 11.00
CA ALA A 162 -6.05 -18.50 9.99
C ALA A 162 -4.88 -19.21 10.65
N ARG A 163 -4.57 -20.42 10.18
CA ARG A 163 -3.41 -21.21 10.62
C ARG A 163 -2.45 -21.45 9.47
N PHE A 164 -1.17 -21.36 9.78
CA PHE A 164 -0.05 -21.48 8.86
C PHE A 164 0.79 -22.69 9.25
N GLY A 165 1.32 -23.39 8.25
CA GLY A 165 2.10 -24.60 8.49
C GLY A 165 3.44 -24.34 9.14
N ASP A 166 4.04 -25.41 9.65
CA ASP A 166 5.42 -25.40 10.11
C ASP A 166 6.39 -25.10 8.96
N ARG A 167 7.59 -24.64 9.32
CA ARG A 167 8.69 -24.48 8.35
C ARG A 167 9.06 -25.86 7.79
N VAL A 168 8.80 -26.11 6.51
CA VAL A 168 9.25 -27.34 5.84
C VAL A 168 10.61 -27.07 5.19
N ALA A 169 11.63 -27.83 5.58
CA ALA A 169 12.98 -27.79 4.99
C ALA A 169 13.63 -26.39 4.93
N GLY A 170 13.37 -25.54 5.93
CA GLY A 170 13.93 -24.18 6.01
C GLY A 170 13.23 -23.14 5.13
N ALA A 171 12.23 -23.52 4.32
CA ALA A 171 11.36 -22.59 3.62
C ALA A 171 10.15 -22.24 4.51
N VAL A 172 9.87 -20.94 4.66
CA VAL A 172 8.69 -20.48 5.40
C VAL A 172 7.45 -20.82 4.57
N MET A 173 6.55 -21.63 5.12
CA MET A 173 5.18 -21.73 4.61
C MET A 173 4.50 -20.38 4.87
N THR A 174 4.48 -19.53 3.85
CA THR A 174 3.93 -18.16 3.91
C THR A 174 2.44 -18.11 3.54
N GLU A 175 1.78 -19.27 3.56
CA GLU A 175 0.43 -19.49 3.06
C GLU A 175 -0.45 -20.07 4.14
N ALA A 176 -1.71 -19.62 4.21
CA ALA A 176 -2.68 -20.22 5.11
C ALA A 176 -2.92 -21.68 4.71
N GLN A 177 -2.76 -22.59 5.67
CA GLN A 177 -3.13 -24.01 5.50
C GLN A 177 -4.59 -24.24 5.84
N SER A 178 -5.13 -23.48 6.80
CA SER A 178 -6.55 -23.47 7.09
C SER A 178 -7.04 -22.07 7.44
N LEU A 179 -8.26 -21.75 7.01
CA LEU A 179 -9.04 -20.62 7.49
C LEU A 179 -10.38 -21.13 8.01
N VAL A 180 -10.75 -20.67 9.21
CA VAL A 180 -12.06 -20.92 9.80
C VAL A 180 -12.77 -19.59 9.94
N GLY A 181 -13.78 -19.37 9.11
CA GLY A 181 -14.65 -18.19 9.16
C GLY A 181 -15.90 -18.44 9.98
N GLY A 182 -16.35 -17.42 10.72
CA GLY A 182 -17.52 -17.53 11.58
C GLY A 182 -18.00 -16.18 12.10
N ARG A 183 -18.95 -16.25 13.04
CA ARG A 183 -19.51 -15.07 13.70
C ARG A 183 -18.84 -14.85 15.05
N LEU A 184 -18.45 -13.61 15.35
CA LEU A 184 -18.06 -13.21 16.70
C LEU A 184 -19.26 -13.32 17.63
N GLN A 185 -19.14 -14.07 18.73
CA GLN A 185 -20.16 -14.20 19.76
C GLN A 185 -19.98 -13.15 20.86
N ARG A 186 -21.03 -12.96 21.67
CA ARG A 186 -21.05 -11.98 22.77
C ARG A 186 -20.06 -12.29 23.89
N ASP A 187 -19.71 -13.56 24.06
CA ASP A 187 -18.71 -14.03 25.01
C ASP A 187 -17.27 -13.93 24.46
N GLY A 188 -17.09 -13.35 23.27
CA GLY A 188 -15.79 -13.22 22.60
C GLY A 188 -15.33 -14.47 21.86
N THR A 189 -16.13 -15.53 21.84
CA THR A 189 -15.82 -16.76 21.09
C THR A 189 -16.22 -16.64 19.62
N GLN A 190 -15.77 -17.59 18.81
CA GLN A 190 -16.20 -17.75 17.43
C GLN A 190 -17.31 -18.80 17.36
N LEU A 191 -18.39 -18.51 16.65
CA LEU A 191 -19.31 -19.53 16.12
C LEU A 191 -18.87 -19.86 14.67
N PRO A 192 -18.19 -20.99 14.42
CA PRO A 192 -17.66 -21.32 13.10
C PRO A 192 -18.78 -21.64 12.09
N GLN A 193 -18.61 -21.20 10.85
CA GLN A 193 -19.59 -21.37 9.78
C GLN A 193 -18.98 -21.70 8.41
N ALA A 194 -17.68 -21.47 8.22
CA ALA A 194 -16.98 -21.80 7.00
C ALA A 194 -15.56 -22.31 7.31
N TRP A 195 -15.09 -23.25 6.50
CA TRP A 195 -13.75 -23.82 6.59
C TRP A 195 -13.14 -23.85 5.20
N LEU A 196 -11.88 -23.47 5.10
CA LEU A 196 -11.10 -23.57 3.88
C LEU A 196 -9.76 -24.21 4.26
N ASP A 197 -9.43 -25.33 3.63
CA ASP A 197 -8.16 -26.03 3.81
C ASP A 197 -7.38 -26.08 2.50
N LEU A 198 -6.08 -25.78 2.56
CA LEU A 198 -5.14 -26.01 1.46
C LEU A 198 -4.65 -27.46 1.54
N SER A 199 -4.94 -28.26 0.52
CA SER A 199 -4.36 -29.58 0.34
C SER A 199 -3.24 -29.53 -0.69
N LEU A 200 -2.08 -30.06 -0.30
CA LEU A 200 -0.98 -30.38 -1.21
C LEU A 200 -1.16 -31.85 -1.59
N ASP A 201 -1.56 -32.15 -2.82
CA ASP A 201 -1.59 -33.55 -3.28
C ASP A 201 -0.15 -34.00 -3.51
N THR A 202 0.29 -35.03 -2.78
CA THR A 202 1.72 -35.31 -2.55
C THR A 202 2.31 -36.37 -3.45
N ALA A 203 1.60 -36.93 -4.45
CA ALA A 203 2.17 -38.08 -5.16
C ALA A 203 1.89 -38.23 -6.66
N ALA A 204 0.91 -37.56 -7.27
CA ALA A 204 0.58 -37.87 -8.68
C ALA A 204 0.14 -36.67 -9.55
N ASP A 205 -0.20 -35.53 -8.95
CA ASP A 205 -0.49 -34.28 -9.63
C ASP A 205 -0.11 -33.11 -8.67
N PRO A 206 0.88 -32.26 -8.98
CA PRO A 206 1.34 -31.18 -8.08
C PRO A 206 0.32 -30.04 -7.90
N ALA A 207 -0.89 -30.16 -8.47
CA ALA A 207 -1.92 -29.14 -8.40
C ALA A 207 -2.43 -28.93 -6.96
N ARG A 208 -2.07 -27.79 -6.39
CA ARG A 208 -2.53 -27.31 -5.08
C ARG A 208 -4.04 -27.07 -5.13
N LYS A 209 -4.80 -27.55 -4.14
CA LYS A 209 -6.27 -27.41 -4.10
C LYS A 209 -6.73 -26.71 -2.82
N LEU A 210 -7.82 -25.94 -2.94
CA LEU A 210 -8.56 -25.37 -1.81
C LEU A 210 -9.87 -26.13 -1.61
N SER A 211 -10.04 -26.74 -0.45
CA SER A 211 -11.28 -27.42 -0.06
C SER A 211 -12.11 -26.53 0.84
N VAL A 212 -13.31 -26.14 0.39
CA VAL A 212 -14.20 -25.21 1.10
C VAL A 212 -15.43 -25.93 1.61
N ARG A 213 -15.77 -25.74 2.89
CA ARG A 213 -16.99 -26.23 3.54
C ARG A 213 -17.75 -25.03 4.12
N ALA A 214 -19.07 -25.03 3.97
CA ALA A 214 -19.95 -23.99 4.51
C ALA A 214 -21.09 -24.60 5.34
N GLY A 215 -21.54 -23.88 6.37
CA GLY A 215 -22.57 -24.31 7.29
C GLY A 215 -22.04 -25.26 8.36
N LYS A 216 -22.06 -26.57 8.10
CA LYS A 216 -21.66 -27.59 9.09
C LYS A 216 -20.19 -27.99 8.93
N PRO A 217 -19.46 -28.29 10.02
CA PRO A 217 -18.04 -28.66 9.95
C PRO A 217 -17.76 -29.88 9.04
N ASN A 218 -18.71 -30.82 9.00
CA ASN A 218 -18.65 -32.06 8.22
C ASN A 218 -19.41 -31.98 6.89
N ALA A 219 -19.78 -30.77 6.43
CA ALA A 219 -20.36 -30.59 5.12
C ALA A 219 -19.40 -31.09 4.03
N LYS A 220 -19.97 -31.63 2.94
CA LYS A 220 -19.16 -32.08 1.80
C LYS A 220 -18.38 -30.89 1.24
N PRO A 221 -17.04 -30.99 1.07
CA PRO A 221 -16.26 -29.89 0.55
C PRO A 221 -16.54 -29.66 -0.94
N VAL A 222 -16.51 -28.40 -1.34
CA VAL A 222 -16.36 -27.96 -2.73
C VAL A 222 -14.87 -27.67 -2.94
N VAL A 223 -14.29 -28.23 -4.00
CA VAL A 223 -12.86 -28.17 -4.26
C VAL A 223 -12.57 -27.23 -5.42
N PHE A 224 -11.57 -26.37 -5.25
CA PHE A 224 -11.09 -25.42 -6.25
C PHE A 224 -9.59 -25.62 -6.47
N ASP A 225 -9.10 -25.24 -7.64
CA ASP A 225 -7.66 -25.04 -7.84
C ASP A 225 -7.18 -23.87 -6.99
N ALA A 226 -6.09 -24.06 -6.24
CA ALA A 226 -5.49 -22.96 -5.49
C ALA A 226 -4.84 -21.95 -6.46
N PRO A 227 -4.87 -20.64 -6.15
CA PRO A 227 -4.14 -19.67 -6.94
C PRO A 227 -2.62 -19.86 -6.75
N PRO A 228 -1.77 -19.19 -7.56
CA PRO A 228 -0.31 -19.29 -7.43
C PRO A 228 0.19 -19.04 -6.00
N ALA A 229 1.27 -19.72 -5.62
CA ALA A 229 1.89 -19.54 -4.30
C ALA A 229 2.76 -18.25 -4.27
N PRO A 230 2.88 -17.57 -3.12
CA PRO A 230 2.06 -17.75 -1.93
C PRO A 230 0.63 -17.25 -2.15
N TRP A 231 -0.39 -17.96 -1.68
CA TRP A 231 -1.80 -17.61 -1.81
C TRP A 231 -2.30 -16.84 -0.60
N ARG A 232 -3.29 -15.97 -0.83
CA ARG A 232 -3.94 -15.13 0.18
C ARG A 232 -5.44 -15.08 -0.06
N MET A 233 -6.21 -14.92 1.01
CA MET A 233 -7.65 -14.66 0.92
C MET A 233 -7.88 -13.15 0.83
N TYR A 234 -8.42 -12.66 -0.29
CA TYR A 234 -8.60 -11.23 -0.49
C TYR A 234 -9.64 -10.61 0.47
N ASP A 235 -10.68 -11.36 0.83
CA ASP A 235 -11.62 -10.89 1.86
C ASP A 235 -10.97 -10.83 3.24
N PHE A 236 -9.88 -11.58 3.51
CA PHE A 236 -9.18 -11.59 4.80
C PHE A 236 -8.30 -10.34 5.00
N ASP A 237 -8.57 -9.29 4.22
CA ASP A 237 -8.05 -7.94 4.36
C ASP A 237 -6.51 -7.89 4.37
N MET A 238 -5.87 -8.82 3.67
CA MET A 238 -4.41 -9.02 3.63
C MET A 238 -3.77 -9.20 5.00
N ALA A 239 -4.53 -9.69 5.99
CA ALA A 239 -4.05 -9.90 7.35
C ALA A 239 -2.83 -10.82 7.41
N GLU A 240 -2.66 -11.72 6.43
CA GLU A 240 -1.49 -12.61 6.34
C GLU A 240 -0.17 -11.84 6.18
N PHE A 241 -0.19 -10.57 5.73
CA PHE A 241 1.01 -9.73 5.71
C PHE A 241 1.47 -9.31 7.10
N ALA A 242 0.65 -9.45 8.15
CA ALA A 242 1.08 -9.23 9.52
C ALA A 242 2.21 -10.19 9.95
N LEU A 243 2.20 -11.43 9.43
CA LEU A 243 3.27 -12.41 9.61
C LEU A 243 4.24 -12.43 8.42
N PHE A 244 3.70 -12.51 7.21
CA PHE A 244 4.45 -12.84 5.98
C PHE A 244 4.50 -11.69 4.98
N GLY A 245 4.56 -10.47 5.49
CA GLY A 245 4.68 -9.22 4.73
C GLY A 245 6.01 -9.04 3.98
N PRO A 246 6.02 -8.32 2.85
CA PRO A 246 7.26 -7.97 2.15
C PRO A 246 8.06 -6.95 2.95
N ARG A 247 9.35 -7.24 3.17
CA ARG A 247 10.30 -6.34 3.86
C ARG A 247 11.43 -5.88 2.94
N LEU A 248 11.64 -6.63 1.87
CA LEU A 248 12.66 -6.35 0.86
C LEU A 248 12.14 -5.31 -0.15
N THR A 249 13.05 -4.47 -0.62
CA THR A 249 12.81 -3.43 -1.64
C THR A 249 12.86 -4.02 -3.04
N GLN A 250 12.01 -5.01 -3.31
CA GLN A 250 11.98 -5.75 -4.57
C GLN A 250 10.54 -6.11 -4.97
N ASP A 251 10.37 -6.42 -6.25
CA ASP A 251 9.12 -6.95 -6.79
C ASP A 251 8.80 -8.32 -6.18
N PHE A 252 7.52 -8.62 -6.03
CA PHE A 252 7.06 -9.95 -5.61
C PHE A 252 5.67 -10.26 -6.18
N THR A 253 5.31 -11.54 -6.15
CA THR A 253 3.99 -12.01 -6.58
C THR A 253 3.34 -12.86 -5.50
N PHE A 254 2.03 -12.99 -5.58
CA PHE A 254 1.21 -13.85 -4.72
C PHE A 254 -0.12 -14.12 -5.40
N GLY A 255 -0.80 -15.22 -5.06
CA GLY A 255 -2.11 -15.56 -5.57
C GLY A 255 -3.24 -15.03 -4.70
N PHE A 256 -4.37 -14.65 -5.31
CA PHE A 256 -5.59 -14.32 -4.59
C PHE A 256 -6.74 -15.29 -4.87
N ALA A 257 -7.45 -15.63 -3.80
CA ALA A 257 -8.80 -16.16 -3.84
C ALA A 257 -9.74 -15.20 -3.07
N LEU A 258 -11.02 -15.22 -3.41
CA LEU A 258 -12.02 -14.32 -2.83
C LEU A 258 -13.30 -15.09 -2.51
N ALA A 259 -13.69 -15.12 -1.23
CA ALA A 259 -15.02 -15.61 -0.87
C ALA A 259 -16.03 -14.51 -1.19
N TRP A 260 -16.94 -14.80 -2.13
CA TRP A 260 -17.92 -13.83 -2.62
C TRP A 260 -19.31 -14.46 -2.68
N PRO A 261 -19.95 -14.69 -1.51
CA PRO A 261 -21.26 -15.31 -1.47
C PRO A 261 -22.33 -14.29 -1.90
N GLU A 262 -22.53 -14.15 -3.22
CA GLU A 262 -23.71 -13.53 -3.82
C GLU A 262 -24.63 -14.61 -4.39
N ASP A 263 -25.92 -14.28 -4.55
CA ASP A 263 -26.89 -15.18 -5.18
C ASP A 263 -26.39 -15.63 -6.56
N ASN A 264 -26.20 -16.94 -6.73
CA ASN A 264 -25.68 -17.61 -7.93
C ASN A 264 -24.17 -17.44 -8.23
N ALA A 265 -23.37 -16.92 -7.30
CA ALA A 265 -21.91 -16.94 -7.41
C ALA A 265 -21.31 -18.22 -6.79
N PRO A 266 -20.16 -18.72 -7.29
CA PRO A 266 -19.43 -19.78 -6.62
C PRO A 266 -18.96 -19.31 -5.24
N LEU A 267 -18.91 -20.23 -4.26
CA LEU A 267 -18.46 -19.96 -2.88
C LEU A 267 -17.09 -19.26 -2.83
N LEU A 268 -16.21 -19.60 -3.78
CA LEU A 268 -14.88 -19.04 -3.91
C LEU A 268 -14.63 -18.66 -5.37
N ARG A 269 -14.04 -17.49 -5.58
CA ARG A 269 -13.51 -17.05 -6.86
C ARG A 269 -11.99 -17.08 -6.81
N ILE A 270 -11.36 -17.82 -7.71
CA ILE A 270 -9.91 -17.81 -7.89
C ILE A 270 -9.58 -16.62 -8.79
N LEU A 271 -8.97 -15.58 -8.22
CA LEU A 271 -8.66 -14.35 -8.95
C LEU A 271 -7.37 -14.49 -9.76
N GLY A 272 -6.43 -15.32 -9.31
CA GLY A 272 -5.15 -15.55 -9.98
C GLY A 272 -4.00 -14.76 -9.35
N GLU A 273 -2.99 -14.44 -10.14
CA GLU A 273 -1.77 -13.78 -9.66
C GLU A 273 -1.95 -12.27 -9.45
N ALA A 274 -1.53 -11.79 -8.29
CA ALA A 274 -1.24 -10.40 -8.01
C ALA A 274 0.27 -10.15 -8.12
N LYS A 275 0.63 -9.09 -8.83
CA LYS A 275 2.00 -8.60 -9.01
C LYS A 275 2.19 -7.31 -8.25
N ALA A 276 3.10 -7.31 -7.28
CA ALA A 276 3.52 -6.13 -6.55
C ALA A 276 4.86 -5.64 -7.09
N LYS A 277 4.84 -4.54 -7.83
CA LYS A 277 6.04 -3.87 -8.32
C LYS A 277 6.52 -2.85 -7.30
N PHE A 278 7.73 -3.03 -6.77
CA PHE A 278 8.35 -2.05 -5.89
C PHE A 278 8.60 -0.75 -6.63
N LEU A 279 8.28 0.36 -5.98
CA LEU A 279 8.45 1.70 -6.53
C LEU A 279 9.59 2.44 -5.84
N TYR A 280 9.51 2.60 -4.53
CA TYR A 280 10.49 3.29 -3.69
C TYR A 280 10.19 3.07 -2.21
N SER A 281 11.10 3.48 -1.34
CA SER A 281 10.86 3.57 0.10
C SER A 281 10.71 5.04 0.54
N SER A 282 9.85 5.31 1.51
CA SER A 282 9.62 6.65 2.08
C SER A 282 9.85 6.69 3.59
N ASP A 283 9.72 7.88 4.18
CA ASP A 283 9.78 8.11 5.63
C ASP A 283 11.04 7.51 6.29
N GLY A 284 12.21 7.83 5.72
CA GLY A 284 13.48 7.29 6.22
C GLY A 284 13.62 5.78 6.00
N ALA A 285 13.06 5.25 4.90
CA ALA A 285 13.03 3.84 4.55
C ALA A 285 12.21 2.95 5.51
N THR A 286 11.26 3.55 6.25
CA THR A 286 10.33 2.80 7.11
C THR A 286 9.09 2.31 6.37
N LYS A 287 8.84 2.80 5.15
CA LYS A 287 7.69 2.40 4.33
C LYS A 287 8.12 2.00 2.93
N ASN A 288 7.63 0.87 2.44
CA ASN A 288 7.84 0.40 1.08
C ASN A 288 6.57 0.60 0.26
N HIS A 289 6.69 1.20 -0.92
CA HIS A 289 5.58 1.50 -1.82
C HIS A 289 5.57 0.54 -3.00
N PHE A 290 4.42 -0.04 -3.29
CA PHE A 290 4.22 -1.00 -4.36
C PHE A 290 3.05 -0.60 -5.25
N ARG A 291 3.20 -0.82 -6.56
CA ARG A 291 2.09 -0.86 -7.49
C ARG A 291 1.58 -2.29 -7.62
N ILE A 292 0.29 -2.48 -7.40
CA ILE A 292 -0.38 -3.77 -7.47
C ILE A 292 -1.12 -3.90 -8.81
N SER A 293 -0.92 -5.01 -9.50
CA SER A 293 -1.52 -5.32 -10.81
C SER A 293 -1.58 -6.84 -11.03
N GLY A 294 -1.90 -7.28 -12.25
CA GLY A 294 -1.90 -8.71 -12.64
C GLY A 294 -3.30 -9.31 -12.76
N PRO A 295 -3.39 -10.58 -13.17
CA PRO A 295 -4.65 -11.29 -13.41
C PRO A 295 -5.69 -11.18 -12.29
N ALA A 296 -5.23 -11.15 -11.03
CA ALA A 296 -6.11 -11.01 -9.86
C ALA A 296 -6.96 -9.73 -9.85
N PHE A 297 -6.56 -8.73 -10.64
CA PHE A 297 -7.22 -7.43 -10.72
C PHE A 297 -7.77 -7.14 -12.11
N GLU A 298 -7.83 -8.12 -13.01
CA GLU A 298 -8.42 -7.94 -14.33
C GLU A 298 -9.94 -8.12 -14.25
N ASP A 299 -10.67 -7.09 -14.67
CA ASP A 299 -12.12 -7.10 -14.81
C ASP A 299 -12.47 -6.98 -16.29
N VAL A 300 -13.22 -7.94 -16.83
CA VAL A 300 -13.57 -7.98 -18.27
C VAL A 300 -14.32 -6.72 -18.72
N ARG A 301 -15.07 -6.09 -17.81
CA ARG A 301 -15.89 -4.89 -18.10
C ARG A 301 -15.18 -3.59 -17.76
N ALA A 302 -14.37 -3.58 -16.71
CA ALA A 302 -13.75 -2.36 -16.18
C ALA A 302 -12.22 -2.27 -16.43
N GLY A 303 -11.60 -3.27 -17.04
CA GLY A 303 -10.16 -3.34 -17.27
C GLY A 303 -9.35 -3.62 -16.01
N GLY A 304 -8.12 -3.14 -15.96
CA GLY A 304 -7.23 -3.34 -14.81
C GLY A 304 -7.68 -2.55 -13.58
N ARG A 305 -8.03 -3.25 -12.51
CA ARG A 305 -8.52 -2.72 -11.22
C ARG A 305 -7.50 -2.86 -10.09
N GLY A 306 -6.21 -2.85 -10.44
CA GLY A 306 -5.10 -2.85 -9.48
C GLY A 306 -5.04 -1.55 -8.68
N GLY A 307 -3.88 -1.25 -8.10
CA GLY A 307 -3.70 0.01 -7.39
C GLY A 307 -2.38 0.07 -6.63
N GLU A 308 -2.42 0.52 -5.38
CA GLU A 308 -1.22 0.81 -4.59
C GLU A 308 -1.27 0.11 -3.24
N MET A 309 -0.11 -0.27 -2.74
CA MET A 309 0.04 -0.84 -1.40
C MET A 309 1.31 -0.27 -0.77
N ILE A 310 1.19 0.11 0.50
CA ILE A 310 2.27 0.61 1.34
C ILE A 310 2.44 -0.39 2.47
N THR A 311 3.64 -0.90 2.67
CA THR A 311 3.96 -1.78 3.81
C THR A 311 4.99 -1.16 4.73
N ASP A 312 4.97 -1.58 5.98
CA ASP A 312 6.04 -1.31 6.93
C ASP A 312 7.31 -2.06 6.52
N ALA A 313 8.43 -1.36 6.40
CA ALA A 313 9.67 -1.95 5.91
C ALA A 313 10.34 -2.90 6.93
N THR A 314 10.04 -2.74 8.22
CA THR A 314 10.58 -3.59 9.29
C THR A 314 9.74 -4.85 9.47
N TYR A 315 8.42 -4.68 9.59
CA TYR A 315 7.49 -5.74 9.96
C TYR A 315 6.73 -6.35 8.79
N GLY A 316 6.70 -5.68 7.63
CA GLY A 316 6.04 -6.14 6.41
C GLY A 316 4.51 -6.00 6.37
N HIS A 317 3.87 -5.66 7.49
CA HIS A 317 2.42 -5.47 7.52
C HIS A 317 1.98 -4.30 6.64
N VAL A 318 0.73 -4.35 6.17
CA VAL A 318 0.16 -3.27 5.36
C VAL A 318 -0.04 -2.03 6.23
N ILE A 319 0.40 -0.88 5.73
CA ILE A 319 0.07 0.42 6.31
C ILE A 319 -1.16 0.98 5.59
N GLU A 320 -1.18 0.87 4.26
CA GLU A 320 -2.31 1.30 3.45
C GLU A 320 -2.37 0.47 2.16
N ALA A 321 -3.56 0.16 1.68
CA ALA A 321 -3.77 -0.46 0.39
C ALA A 321 -5.01 0.11 -0.29
N ARG A 322 -4.90 0.39 -1.58
CA ARG A 322 -5.95 0.98 -2.41
C ARG A 322 -6.08 0.19 -3.69
N PHE A 323 -7.18 -0.52 -3.87
CA PHE A 323 -7.43 -1.30 -5.09
C PHE A 323 -8.74 -0.89 -5.72
N GLY A 324 -8.77 -0.93 -7.06
CA GLY A 324 -10.00 -0.72 -7.80
C GLY A 324 -11.00 -1.85 -7.58
N LEU A 325 -10.54 -3.09 -7.36
CA LEU A 325 -11.39 -4.27 -7.16
C LEU A 325 -11.90 -4.31 -5.70
N PRO A 326 -13.22 -4.34 -5.43
CA PRO A 326 -13.75 -4.51 -4.08
C PRO A 326 -13.45 -5.92 -3.53
N ASN A 327 -13.34 -6.05 -2.21
CA ASN A 327 -13.05 -7.32 -1.54
C ASN A 327 -14.24 -7.90 -0.74
N HIS A 328 -15.40 -7.23 -0.76
CA HIS A 328 -16.63 -7.70 -0.14
C HIS A 328 -17.86 -7.15 -0.89
N PRO A 329 -19.00 -7.88 -0.93
CA PRO A 329 -20.25 -7.35 -1.45
C PRO A 329 -20.64 -5.99 -0.84
N GLY A 330 -21.19 -5.11 -1.67
CA GLY A 330 -21.61 -3.75 -1.30
C GLY A 330 -20.54 -2.66 -1.47
N TYR A 331 -19.25 -3.02 -1.47
CA TYR A 331 -18.16 -2.07 -1.71
C TYR A 331 -17.98 -1.81 -3.21
N GLY A 332 -17.68 -0.57 -3.59
CA GLY A 332 -17.38 -0.17 -4.98
C GLY A 332 -15.90 -0.36 -5.34
N ASN A 333 -15.02 -0.23 -4.35
CA ASN A 333 -13.58 -0.41 -4.45
C ASN A 333 -13.03 -0.73 -3.04
N PHE A 334 -11.70 -0.79 -2.89
CA PHE A 334 -11.08 -1.19 -1.63
C PHE A 334 -10.06 -0.15 -1.15
N LEU A 335 -10.21 0.27 0.10
CA LEU A 335 -9.22 0.98 0.90
C LEU A 335 -9.08 0.26 2.24
N LEU A 336 -7.87 -0.13 2.61
CA LEU A 336 -7.50 -0.56 3.95
C LEU A 336 -6.45 0.40 4.50
N LYS A 337 -6.66 0.91 5.70
CA LYS A 337 -5.73 1.85 6.34
C LYS A 337 -5.46 1.47 7.79
N LEU A 338 -4.18 1.35 8.12
CA LEU A 338 -3.72 1.10 9.49
C LEU A 338 -4.00 2.33 10.36
N VAL A 339 -4.61 2.10 11.52
CA VAL A 339 -4.90 3.12 12.53
C VAL A 339 -3.94 3.01 13.70
N LYS A 340 -3.69 1.79 14.18
CA LYS A 340 -2.87 1.56 15.36
C LYS A 340 -2.23 0.18 15.32
N VAL A 341 -1.01 0.09 15.84
CA VAL A 341 -0.36 -1.15 16.26
C VAL A 341 -0.22 -1.12 17.79
N SER A 342 -0.63 -2.19 18.45
CA SER A 342 -0.40 -2.44 19.88
C SER A 342 0.42 -3.72 20.02
N PRO A 343 1.69 -3.66 20.47
CA PRO A 343 2.57 -4.83 20.50
C PRO A 343 2.33 -5.72 21.74
N GLY A 344 2.64 -7.02 21.62
CA GLY A 344 2.71 -7.96 22.74
C GLY A 344 1.49 -7.92 23.67
N ALA A 345 1.71 -7.83 24.98
CA ALA A 345 0.64 -7.81 25.98
C ALA A 345 -0.34 -6.61 25.84
N GLU A 346 0.11 -5.46 25.31
CA GLU A 346 -0.83 -4.37 24.98
C GLU A 346 -1.75 -4.78 23.83
N GLY A 347 -1.20 -5.53 22.86
CA GLY A 347 -1.96 -6.12 21.77
C GLY A 347 -3.02 -7.11 22.26
N ASP A 348 -2.69 -8.00 23.20
CA ASP A 348 -3.65 -8.93 23.81
C ASP A 348 -4.81 -8.20 24.48
N ALA A 349 -4.47 -7.12 25.21
CA ALA A 349 -5.47 -6.27 25.84
C ALA A 349 -6.33 -5.57 24.78
N ALA A 350 -5.72 -5.00 23.75
CA ALA A 350 -6.41 -4.32 22.66
C ALA A 350 -7.34 -5.25 21.87
N TRP A 351 -6.94 -6.51 21.65
CA TRP A 351 -7.76 -7.53 21.00
C TRP A 351 -9.00 -7.86 21.84
N ARG A 352 -8.79 -8.29 23.11
CA ARG A 352 -9.88 -8.65 24.03
C ARG A 352 -10.86 -7.52 24.23
N ASP A 353 -10.33 -6.32 24.39
CA ASP A 353 -11.11 -5.11 24.53
C ASP A 353 -11.92 -4.78 23.26
N ALA A 354 -11.33 -4.91 22.06
CA ALA A 354 -12.04 -4.65 20.82
C ALA A 354 -13.26 -5.59 20.64
N ILE A 355 -13.07 -6.89 20.86
CA ILE A 355 -14.15 -7.88 20.70
C ILE A 355 -15.20 -7.78 21.82
N THR A 356 -14.82 -7.35 23.02
CA THR A 356 -15.76 -7.14 24.13
C THR A 356 -16.57 -5.86 23.96
N ARG A 357 -15.91 -4.74 23.61
CA ARG A 357 -16.57 -3.44 23.40
C ARG A 357 -17.60 -3.47 22.29
N HIS A 358 -17.43 -4.32 21.27
CA HIS A 358 -18.41 -4.47 20.19
C HIS A 358 -19.81 -4.83 20.70
N TRP A 359 -19.89 -5.59 21.80
CA TRP A 359 -21.14 -6.04 22.41
C TRP A 359 -21.55 -5.25 23.66
N GLN A 360 -20.76 -4.26 24.06
CA GLN A 360 -21.01 -3.51 25.28
C GLN A 360 -22.29 -2.66 25.16
N GLY A 361 -23.25 -2.89 26.07
CA GLY A 361 -24.51 -2.15 26.10
C GLY A 361 -25.55 -2.60 25.07
N CYS A 362 -25.30 -3.68 24.35
CA CYS A 362 -26.25 -4.20 23.36
C CYS A 362 -27.42 -4.93 24.02
N PRO A 363 -28.67 -4.77 23.52
CA PRO A 363 -29.83 -5.51 24.02
C PRO A 363 -29.59 -7.02 23.89
N GLY A 364 -30.09 -7.80 24.85
CA GLY A 364 -29.91 -9.26 24.95
C GLY A 364 -30.58 -10.03 23.84
#